data_AF-F4GXI2-F1
#
_entry.id   AF-F4GXI2-F1
#
_cell.length_a   1.000
_cell.length_b   1.000
_cell.length_c   1.000
_cell.angle_alpha   90.00
_cell.angle_beta   90.00
_cell.angle_gamma   90.00
#
_symmetry.space_group_name_H-M   'P 1'
#
loop_
_entity.id
_entity.type
_entity.pdbx_description
1 polymer ?
#
loop_
_entity_poly.entity_id
_entity_poly.type
_entity_poly.pdbx_seq_one_letter_code
_entity_poly.pdbx_strand_id
1 'polypeptide(L)'
;MSLQASGLWALTGVQSTQGLRLAHAWPAFAWMTLRFHKQDPADAEALELTISKRGLTDDAWRELRICVARQLALPQRPAYKERA
;
A
#
# COMPACT_ATOMS: atom_id res chain seq x y z
N MET A 1 -5.89 8.76 1.61
CA MET A 1 -5.39 7.48 1.07
C MET A 1 -6.47 6.43 1.28
N SER A 2 -6.75 5.60 0.28
CA SER A 2 -7.78 4.56 0.36
C SER A 2 -7.34 3.29 -0.39
N LEU A 3 -7.85 2.14 0.03
CA LEU A 3 -7.66 0.87 -0.69
C LEU A 3 -8.78 0.69 -1.70
N GLN A 4 -8.44 0.51 -2.98
CA GLN A 4 -9.40 0.27 -4.05
C GLN A 4 -9.75 -1.22 -4.15
N ALA A 5 -10.92 -1.53 -4.72
CA ALA A 5 -11.36 -2.90 -4.97
C ALA A 5 -10.41 -3.69 -5.91
N SER A 6 -9.61 -2.97 -6.72
CA SER A 6 -8.53 -3.53 -7.55
C SER A 6 -7.35 -4.08 -6.74
N GLY A 7 -7.30 -3.84 -5.42
CA GLY A 7 -6.17 -4.19 -4.56
C GLY A 7 -5.04 -3.17 -4.59
N LEU A 8 -5.19 -2.05 -5.31
CA LEU A 8 -4.25 -0.94 -5.33
C LEU A 8 -4.61 0.10 -4.27
N TRP A 9 -3.59 0.75 -3.71
CA TRP A 9 -3.77 1.90 -2.86
C TRP A 9 -3.87 3.16 -3.72
N ALA A 10 -4.81 4.03 -3.40
CA ALA A 10 -4.94 5.34 -4.02
C ALA A 10 -4.48 6.42 -3.03
N LEU A 11 -3.49 7.20 -3.43
CA LEU A 11 -3.16 8.46 -2.77
C LEU A 11 -3.84 9.59 -3.53
N THR A 12 -4.95 10.06 -2.99
CA THR A 12 -5.65 11.25 -3.50
C THR A 12 -4.98 12.50 -2.94
N GLY A 13 -4.24 13.21 -3.78
CA GLY A 13 -3.77 14.58 -3.52
C GLY A 13 -4.74 15.61 -4.08
N VAL A 14 -4.43 16.89 -3.89
CA VAL A 14 -5.27 18.02 -4.34
C VAL A 14 -5.42 18.07 -5.86
N GLN A 15 -4.45 17.54 -6.61
CA GLN A 15 -4.39 17.65 -8.08
C GLN A 15 -4.33 16.31 -8.81
N SER A 16 -4.09 15.19 -8.11
CA SER A 16 -3.95 13.88 -8.75
C SER A 16 -4.32 12.75 -7.80
N THR A 17 -4.85 11.67 -8.38
CA THR A 17 -4.98 10.38 -7.70
C THR A 17 -3.88 9.47 -8.21
N GLN A 18 -2.94 9.13 -7.32
CA GLN A 18 -1.81 8.28 -7.66
C GLN A 18 -2.09 6.83 -7.24
N GLY A 19 -1.95 5.90 -8.17
CA GLY A 19 -1.96 4.47 -7.91
C GLY A 19 -0.65 4.03 -7.24
N LEU A 20 -0.78 3.35 -6.11
CA LEU A 20 0.29 2.84 -5.28
C LEU A 20 0.11 1.34 -5.09
N ARG A 21 1.21 0.60 -5.20
CA ARG A 21 1.26 -0.82 -4.89
C ARG A 21 2.05 -1.05 -3.61
N LEU A 22 1.47 -1.79 -2.67
CA LEU A 22 2.20 -2.20 -1.47
C LEU A 22 3.33 -3.16 -1.85
N ALA A 23 4.55 -2.79 -1.49
CA ALA A 23 5.76 -3.55 -1.74
C ALA A 23 6.21 -4.33 -0.51
N HIS A 24 6.12 -3.67 0.65
CA HIS A 24 6.59 -4.24 1.91
C HIS A 24 5.84 -3.63 3.10
N ALA A 25 5.78 -4.37 4.22
CA ALA A 25 5.28 -3.87 5.48
C ALA A 25 6.17 -4.33 6.64
N TRP A 26 6.47 -3.42 7.56
CA TRP A 26 7.14 -3.69 8.82
C TRP A 26 6.16 -3.43 9.97
N PRO A 27 5.43 -4.45 10.44
CA PRO A 27 4.59 -4.31 11.61
C PRO A 27 5.45 -4.26 12.88
N ALA A 28 5.13 -3.32 13.77
CA ALA A 28 5.64 -3.25 15.13
C ALA A 28 4.47 -3.21 16.13
N PHE A 29 4.77 -3.23 17.43
CA PHE A 29 3.75 -3.29 18.48
C PHE A 29 2.77 -2.10 18.44
N ALA A 30 3.28 -0.88 18.20
CA ALA A 30 2.49 0.34 18.28
C ALA A 30 2.46 1.16 16.97
N TRP A 31 3.11 0.68 15.91
CA TRP A 31 3.11 1.32 14.60
C TRP A 31 3.35 0.29 13.50
N MET A 32 3.12 0.71 12.26
CA MET A 32 3.41 -0.08 11.07
C MET A 32 3.94 0.83 9.99
N THR A 33 5.08 0.45 9.41
CA THR A 33 5.64 1.15 8.27
C THR A 33 5.28 0.37 7.00
N LEU A 34 4.71 1.05 6.03
CA LEU A 34 4.30 0.51 4.74
C LEU A 34 5.14 1.16 3.65
N ARG A 35 5.70 0.34 2.75
CA ARG A 35 6.42 0.82 1.58
C ARG A 35 5.60 0.56 0.33
N PHE A 36 5.46 1.60 -0.49
CA PHE A 36 4.71 1.55 -1.73
C PHE A 36 5.61 1.87 -2.92
N HIS A 37 5.36 1.20 -4.04
CA HIS A 37 5.85 1.63 -5.34
C HIS A 37 4.76 2.41 -6.06
N LYS A 38 5.16 3.49 -6.74
CA LYS A 38 4.30 4.19 -7.69
C LYS A 38 4.03 3.25 -8.87
N GLN A 39 2.80 3.29 -9.40
CA GLN A 39 2.44 2.48 -10.56
C GLN A 39 3.12 2.98 -11.85
N ASP A 40 3.44 4.27 -11.91
CA ASP A 40 4.15 4.86 -13.05
C ASP A 40 5.66 4.50 -12.99
N PRO A 41 6.18 3.76 -13.97
CA PRO A 41 7.59 3.37 -14.01
C PRO A 41 8.56 4.54 -14.22
N ALA A 42 8.07 5.72 -14.63
CA ALA A 42 8.92 6.91 -14.77
C ALA A 42 9.38 7.49 -13.41
N ASP A 43 8.70 7.11 -12.32
CA ASP A 43 8.95 7.64 -10.99
C ASP A 43 9.22 6.48 -10.02
N ALA A 44 10.49 6.03 -10.00
CA ALA A 44 10.95 4.90 -9.21
C ALA A 44 11.02 5.16 -7.70
N GLU A 45 10.62 6.36 -7.25
CA GLU A 45 10.67 6.73 -5.85
C GLU A 45 9.65 5.93 -5.03
N ALA A 46 10.15 5.19 -4.04
CA ALA A 46 9.31 4.46 -3.12
C ALA A 46 8.74 5.41 -2.05
N LEU A 47 7.44 5.32 -1.82
CA LEU A 47 6.78 6.06 -0.74
C LEU A 47 6.74 5.20 0.51
N GLU A 48 7.23 5.73 1.63
CA GLU A 48 7.12 5.08 2.94
C GLU A 48 6.13 5.84 3.83
N LEU A 49 5.19 5.10 4.42
CA LEU A 49 4.18 5.64 5.33
C LEU A 49 4.26 4.90 6.66
N THR A 50 4.45 5.63 7.75
CA THR A 50 4.38 5.06 9.11
C THR A 50 3.08 5.46 9.77
N ILE A 51 2.30 4.46 10.18
CA ILE A 51 0.99 4.60 10.81
C ILE A 51 1.12 4.23 12.28
N SER A 52 0.74 5.14 13.18
CA SER A 52 0.69 4.88 14.62
C SER A 52 -0.64 4.25 15.01
N LYS A 53 -0.60 3.19 15.84
CA LYS A 53 -1.81 2.55 16.39
C LYS A 53 -2.65 3.54 17.21
N ARG A 54 -2.01 4.46 17.93
CA ARG A 54 -2.69 5.40 18.85
C ARG A 54 -3.65 6.36 18.16
N GLY A 55 -3.46 6.62 16.87
CA GLY A 55 -4.35 7.48 16.08
C GLY A 55 -5.54 6.75 15.48
N LEU A 56 -5.72 5.47 15.79
CA LEU A 56 -6.75 4.60 15.20
C LEU A 56 -7.53 3.90 16.31
N THR A 57 -8.80 3.58 16.01
CA THR A 57 -9.55 2.62 16.82
C THR A 57 -8.94 1.22 16.69
N ASP A 58 -9.16 0.36 17.67
CA ASP A 58 -8.65 -1.02 17.61
C ASP A 58 -9.20 -1.80 16.40
N ASP A 59 -10.46 -1.55 16.01
CA ASP A 59 -11.06 -2.13 14.82
C ASP A 59 -10.39 -1.62 13.53
N ALA A 60 -10.15 -0.31 13.41
CA ALA A 60 -9.44 0.24 12.26
C ALA A 60 -8.01 -0.31 12.15
N TRP A 61 -7.33 -0.48 13.30
CA TRP A 61 -6.01 -1.10 13.35
C TRP A 61 -6.02 -2.59 12.95
N ARG A 62 -7.06 -3.33 13.35
CA ARG A 62 -7.27 -4.72 12.95
C ARG A 62 -7.52 -4.84 11.46
N GLU A 63 -8.42 -4.04 10.91
CA GLU A 63 -8.74 -4.05 9.48
C GLU A 63 -7.53 -3.67 8.62
N LEU A 64 -6.76 -2.66 9.04
CA LEU A 64 -5.50 -2.31 8.37
C LEU A 64 -4.55 -3.51 8.28
N ARG A 65 -4.35 -4.24 9.39
CA ARG A 65 -3.50 -5.45 9.42
C ARG A 65 -4.00 -6.52 8.46
N ILE A 66 -5.32 -6.74 8.40
CA ILE A 66 -5.93 -7.73 7.49
C ILE A 66 -5.68 -7.33 6.03
N CYS A 67 -5.94 -6.07 5.68
CA CYS A 67 -5.71 -5.56 4.33
C CYS A 67 -4.25 -5.71 3.88
N VAL A 68 -3.31 -5.31 4.74
CA VAL A 68 -1.87 -5.43 4.48
C VAL A 68 -1.45 -6.89 4.31
N ALA A 69 -1.90 -7.78 5.21
CA ALA A 69 -1.58 -9.21 5.11
C ALA A 69 -2.12 -9.84 3.83
N ARG A 70 -3.37 -9.51 3.44
CA ARG A 70 -3.96 -9.99 2.18
C ARG A 70 -3.17 -9.55 0.96
N GLN A 71 -2.68 -8.31 0.94
CA GLN A 71 -1.89 -7.81 -0.17
C GLN A 71 -0.51 -8.43 -0.26
N LEU A 72 0.15 -8.71 0.87
CA LEU A 72 1.43 -9.40 0.88
C LEU A 72 1.30 -10.89 0.54
N ALA A 73 0.17 -11.51 0.87
CA ALA A 73 -0.11 -12.91 0.56
C ALA A 73 -0.50 -13.15 -0.90
N LEU A 74 -0.92 -12.12 -1.64
CA LEU A 74 -1.20 -12.24 -3.07
C LEU A 74 0.13 -12.38 -3.83
N PRO A 75 0.34 -13.47 -4.60
CA PRO A 75 1.57 -13.65 -5.35
C PRO A 75 1.73 -12.45 -6.30
N GLN A 76 2.92 -11.87 -6.29
CA GLN A 76 3.27 -10.80 -7.20
C GLN A 76 3.10 -11.33 -8.63
N ARG A 77 1.95 -11.08 -9.27
CA ARG A 77 1.81 -11.37 -10.70
C ARG A 77 2.92 -10.57 -11.38
N PRO A 78 3.89 -11.23 -12.04
CA PRO A 78 4.80 -10.48 -12.89
C PRO A 78 3.90 -9.76 -13.90
N ALA A 79 4.08 -8.45 -14.02
CA ALA A 79 3.60 -7.72 -15.18
C ALA A 79 4.31 -8.36 -16.37
N TYR A 80 3.68 -9.38 -16.97
CA TYR A 80 4.17 -9.98 -18.19
C TYR A 80 4.21 -8.85 -19.21
N LYS A 81 5.43 -8.52 -19.62
CA LYS A 81 5.71 -7.65 -20.75
C LYS A 81 5.05 -8.29 -21.97
N GLU A 82 3.82 -7.93 -22.31
CA GLU A 82 3.35 -8.06 -23.69
C GLU A 82 3.98 -6.91 -24.50
N ARG A 83 5.24 -7.14 -24.86
CA ARG A 83 5.84 -6.60 -26.07
C ARG A 83 6.54 -7.76 -26.77
N ALA A 84 5.82 -8.39 -27.68
CA ALA A 84 6.34 -9.04 -28.88
C ALA A 84 5.26 -8.94 -29.94
#